data_AF-A0A2U1JUH9-F1
#
_entry.id   AF-A0A2U1JUH9-F1
#
_cell.length_a   1.000
_cell.length_b   1.000
_cell.length_c   1.000
_cell.angle_alpha   90.00
_cell.angle_beta   90.00
_cell.angle_gamma   90.00
#
_symmetry.space_group_name_H-M   'P 1'
#
loop_
_entity.id
_entity.type
_entity.pdbx_description
1 polymer ?
#
loop_
_entity_poly.entity_id
_entity_poly.type
_entity_poly.pdbx_seq_one_letter_code
_entity_poly.pdbx_strand_id
1 'polypeptide(L)'
;MIHFEDATKQQLIQICLYEDCPLDYKYEAARELQMRQWQENMLSELVRLWGLGKSTFDISIQLGIEQDAVKWQLEKYGLYGRRVFKYHDKNKRTG
;
A
#
# COMPACT_ATOMS: atom_id res chain seq x y z
N MET A 1 24.79 7.24 -3.12
CA MET A 1 23.66 7.83 -2.37
C MET A 1 22.73 6.67 -2.02
N ILE A 2 22.27 6.56 -0.78
CA ILE A 2 21.35 5.49 -0.37
C ILE A 2 19.94 5.91 -0.79
N HIS A 3 19.23 5.03 -1.51
CA HIS A 3 17.83 5.20 -1.88
C HIS A 3 16.97 4.44 -0.86
N PHE A 4 16.35 5.15 0.07
CA PHE A 4 15.60 4.55 1.19
C PHE A 4 14.24 4.00 0.72
N GLU A 5 13.70 4.58 -0.35
CA GLU A 5 12.50 4.14 -1.05
C GLU A 5 12.61 2.69 -1.56
N ASP A 6 13.81 2.26 -1.98
CA ASP A 6 14.07 0.92 -2.50
C ASP A 6 14.37 -0.12 -1.39
N ALA A 7 14.58 0.33 -0.15
CA ALA A 7 14.91 -0.55 0.94
C ALA A 7 13.70 -1.37 1.40
N THR A 8 13.93 -2.64 1.72
CA THR A 8 12.93 -3.49 2.37
C THR A 8 12.63 -3.00 3.79
N LYS A 9 11.44 -3.33 4.32
CA LYS A 9 11.06 -3.01 5.70
C LYS A 9 12.07 -3.52 6.73
N GLN A 10 12.63 -4.73 6.52
CA GLN A 10 13.67 -5.28 7.40
C GLN A 10 14.96 -4.45 7.36
N GLN A 11 15.39 -4.01 6.17
CA GLN A 11 16.57 -3.15 6.03
C GLN A 11 16.34 -1.78 6.67
N LEU A 12 15.16 -1.18 6.51
CA LEU A 12 14.80 0.09 7.16
C LEU A 12 14.82 -0.04 8.70
N ILE A 13 14.26 -1.13 9.24
CA ILE A 13 14.30 -1.42 10.69
C ILE A 13 15.75 -1.58 11.16
N GLN A 14 16.58 -2.31 10.39
CA GLN A 14 18.00 -2.50 10.70
C GLN A 14 18.73 -1.16 10.79
N ILE A 15 18.47 -0.23 9.85
CA ILE A 15 19.06 1.11 9.86
C ILE A 15 18.62 1.90 11.11
N CYS A 16 17.33 1.89 11.44
CA CYS A 16 16.79 2.58 12.61
C CYS A 16 17.42 2.09 13.93
N LEU A 17 17.64 0.79 14.06
CA LEU A 17 18.08 0.15 15.29
C LEU A 17 19.61 0.03 15.42
N TYR A 18 20.36 0.27 14.33
CA TYR A 18 21.82 0.15 14.37
C TYR A 18 22.44 1.31 15.15
N GLU A 19 23.19 0.99 16.21
CA GLU A 19 23.75 1.98 17.15
C GLU A 19 24.64 2.99 16.42
N ASP A 20 25.64 2.51 15.67
CA ASP A 20 26.63 3.30 14.93
C ASP A 20 26.14 3.77 13.55
N CYS A 21 24.86 4.13 13.42
CA CYS A 21 24.30 4.71 12.19
C CYS A 21 24.17 6.24 12.31
N PRO A 22 24.55 7.03 11.28
CA PRO A 22 24.29 8.47 11.24
C PRO A 22 22.81 8.78 11.50
N LEU A 23 22.57 9.83 12.29
CA LEU A 23 21.21 10.17 12.73
C LEU A 23 20.27 10.50 11.56
N ASP A 24 20.77 11.16 10.51
CA ASP A 24 20.00 11.47 9.31
C ASP A 24 19.45 10.20 8.63
N TYR A 25 20.24 9.13 8.59
CA TYR A 25 19.81 7.86 8.00
C TYR A 25 18.74 7.17 8.85
N LYS A 26 18.83 7.30 10.18
CA LYS A 26 17.77 6.81 11.08
C LYS A 26 16.46 7.57 10.84
N TYR A 27 16.52 8.89 10.68
CA TYR A 27 15.33 9.69 10.41
C TYR A 27 14.69 9.37 9.06
N GLU A 28 15.48 9.25 7.99
CA GLU A 28 14.94 8.88 6.67
C GLU A 28 14.34 7.47 6.70
N ALA A 29 15.01 6.50 7.34
CA ALA A 29 14.47 5.16 7.46
C ALA A 29 13.17 5.10 8.28
N ALA A 30 13.08 5.86 9.37
CA ALA A 30 11.87 5.97 10.19
C ALA A 30 10.71 6.63 9.41
N ARG A 31 11.01 7.67 8.63
CA ARG A 31 10.05 8.35 7.77
C ARG A 31 9.47 7.41 6.71
N GLU A 32 10.32 6.67 6.01
CA GLU A 32 9.89 5.66 5.03
C GLU A 32 9.00 4.59 5.68
N LEU A 33 9.37 4.10 6.87
CA LEU A 33 8.55 3.15 7.63
C LEU A 33 7.18 3.74 7.99
N GLN A 34 7.11 5.01 8.39
CA GLN A 34 5.86 5.68 8.73
C GLN A 34 4.96 5.88 7.49
N MET A 35 5.55 6.25 6.35
CA MET A 35 4.80 6.43 5.10
C MET A 35 4.18 5.13 4.60
N ARG A 36 4.80 3.98 4.88
CA ARG A 36 4.32 2.64 4.50
C ARG A 36 3.24 2.07 5.42
N GLN A 37 2.86 2.79 6.48
CA GLN A 37 1.79 2.39 7.37
C GLN A 37 0.42 2.79 6.84
N TRP A 38 -0.58 2.02 7.23
CA TRP A 38 -1.97 2.40 7.01
C TRP A 38 -2.29 3.71 7.76
N GLN A 39 -2.90 4.65 7.06
CA GLN A 39 -3.45 5.88 7.63
C GLN A 39 -4.96 5.90 7.45
N GLU A 40 -5.72 6.38 8.44
CA GLU A 40 -7.19 6.33 8.40
C GLU A 40 -7.79 7.07 7.19
N ASN A 41 -7.14 8.15 6.74
CA ASN A 41 -7.52 8.89 5.54
C ASN A 41 -7.41 8.07 4.23
N MET A 42 -6.66 6.95 4.23
CA MET A 42 -6.55 6.05 3.07
C MET A 42 -7.81 5.19 2.87
N LEU A 43 -8.73 5.13 3.84
CA LEU A 43 -9.95 4.31 3.73
C LEU A 43 -10.80 4.66 2.51
N SER A 44 -11.06 5.95 2.30
CA SER A 44 -11.85 6.42 1.17
C SER A 44 -11.24 5.98 -0.17
N GLU A 45 -9.92 6.04 -0.26
CA GLU A 45 -9.17 5.66 -1.46
C GLU A 45 -9.14 4.14 -1.66
N LEU A 46 -8.95 3.36 -0.59
CA LEU A 46 -9.05 1.90 -0.61
C LEU A 46 -10.42 1.45 -1.17
N VAL A 47 -11.51 2.04 -0.66
CA VAL A 47 -12.88 1.74 -1.12
C VAL A 47 -13.04 2.09 -2.60
N ARG A 48 -12.56 3.27 -3.02
CA ARG A 48 -12.63 3.71 -4.41
C ARG A 48 -11.88 2.74 -5.35
N LEU A 49 -10.62 2.44 -5.05
CA LEU A 49 -9.78 1.58 -5.88
C LEU A 49 -10.28 0.14 -5.94
N TRP A 50 -10.72 -0.40 -4.81
CA TRP A 50 -11.34 -1.73 -4.76
C TRP A 50 -12.64 -1.77 -5.55
N GLY A 51 -13.47 -0.73 -5.43
CA GLY A 51 -14.69 -0.56 -6.21
C GLY A 51 -14.44 -0.57 -7.72
N LEU A 52 -13.36 0.10 -8.17
CA LEU A 52 -12.88 0.06 -9.56
C LEU A 52 -12.31 -1.29 -10.01
N GLY A 53 -12.27 -2.29 -9.13
CA GLY A 53 -11.84 -3.65 -9.45
C GLY A 53 -10.32 -3.84 -9.47
N LYS A 54 -9.54 -2.88 -8.96
CA LYS A 54 -8.07 -2.98 -8.87
C LYS A 54 -7.65 -4.19 -8.04
N SER A 55 -6.49 -4.77 -8.35
CA SER A 55 -5.91 -5.85 -7.55
C SER A 55 -5.35 -5.32 -6.24
N THR A 56 -5.16 -6.19 -5.23
CA THR A 56 -4.51 -5.78 -3.97
C THR A 56 -3.08 -5.29 -4.20
N PHE A 57 -2.39 -5.80 -5.22
CA PHE A 57 -1.08 -5.35 -5.64
C PHE A 57 -1.12 -3.93 -6.23
N ASP A 58 -2.04 -3.65 -7.15
CA ASP A 58 -2.16 -2.28 -7.71
C ASP A 58 -2.52 -1.25 -6.63
N ILE A 59 -3.35 -1.65 -5.67
CA ILE A 59 -3.73 -0.82 -4.54
C ILE A 59 -2.54 -0.57 -3.61
N SER A 60 -1.71 -1.59 -3.36
CA SER A 60 -0.53 -1.43 -2.50
C SER A 60 0.47 -0.45 -3.07
N ILE A 61 0.68 -0.48 -4.39
CA ILE A 61 1.52 0.51 -5.08
C ILE A 61 0.92 1.92 -4.98
N GLN A 62 -0.39 2.08 -5.20
CA GLN A 62 -1.02 3.40 -5.17
C GLN A 62 -1.11 4.01 -3.77
N LEU A 63 -1.33 3.20 -2.74
CA LEU A 63 -1.39 3.66 -1.35
C LEU A 63 -0.01 3.76 -0.69
N GLY A 64 1.03 3.20 -1.31
CA GLY A 64 2.38 3.19 -0.76
C GLY A 64 2.56 2.29 0.47
N ILE A 65 1.70 1.28 0.66
CA ILE A 65 1.72 0.37 1.81
C ILE A 65 1.94 -1.08 1.38
N GLU A 66 2.23 -1.97 2.32
CA GLU A 66 2.41 -3.41 2.02
C GLU A 66 1.12 -4.06 1.51
N GLN A 67 1.24 -4.98 0.54
CA GLN A 67 0.08 -5.69 -0.03
C GLN A 67 -0.73 -6.45 1.02
N ASP A 68 -0.06 -7.03 2.03
CA ASP A 68 -0.75 -7.72 3.13
C ASP A 68 -1.51 -6.75 4.04
N ALA A 69 -1.01 -5.52 4.22
CA ALA A 69 -1.76 -4.47 4.90
C ALA A 69 -3.04 -4.12 4.13
N VAL A 70 -2.98 -4.02 2.80
CA VAL A 70 -4.18 -3.85 1.96
C VAL A 70 -5.17 -5.00 2.18
N LYS A 71 -4.72 -6.26 2.13
CA LYS A 71 -5.59 -7.44 2.35
C LYS A 71 -6.27 -7.39 3.71
N TRP A 72 -5.53 -7.05 4.76
CA TRP A 72 -6.05 -6.94 6.12
C TRP A 72 -7.10 -5.83 6.25
N GLN A 73 -6.86 -4.66 5.64
CA GLN A 73 -7.85 -3.57 5.66
C GLN A 73 -9.12 -3.94 4.89
N LEU A 74 -9.00 -4.60 3.73
CA LEU A 74 -10.17 -5.09 2.98
C LEU A 74 -11.00 -6.08 3.81
N GLU A 75 -10.36 -6.95 4.59
CA GLU A 75 -11.03 -7.87 5.51
C GLU A 75 -11.70 -7.13 6.67
N LYS A 76 -10.94 -6.27 7.37
CA LYS A 76 -11.39 -5.46 8.50
C LYS A 76 -12.64 -4.64 8.18
N TYR A 77 -12.71 -4.07 6.98
CA TYR A 77 -13.84 -3.26 6.53
C TYR A 77 -14.90 -4.05 5.73
N GLY A 78 -14.76 -5.38 5.61
CA GLY A 78 -15.75 -6.24 4.94
C GLY A 78 -15.93 -5.95 3.45
N LEU A 79 -14.86 -5.54 2.75
CA LEU A 79 -14.92 -5.04 1.38
C LEU A 79 -14.88 -6.14 0.30
N TYR A 80 -14.44 -7.36 0.62
CA TYR A 80 -14.26 -8.44 -0.37
C TYR A 80 -15.51 -8.77 -1.21
N GLY A 81 -16.72 -8.61 -0.65
CA GLY A 81 -17.98 -8.84 -1.36
C GLY A 81 -18.52 -7.65 -2.16
N ARG A 82 -17.84 -6.50 -2.17
CA ARG A 82 -18.38 -5.22 -2.69
C ARG A 82 -17.59 -4.65 -3.88
N ARG A 83 -17.11 -5.51 -4.78
CA ARG A 83 -16.50 -5.03 -6.04
C ARG A 83 -17.59 -4.46 -6.95
N VAL A 84 -17.44 -3.22 -7.40
CA VAL A 84 -18.32 -2.60 -8.41
C VAL A 84 -17.86 -3.05 -9.81
N PHE A 85 -17.66 -4.35 -10.02
CA PHE A 85 -17.22 -4.92 -11.29
C PHE A 85 -18.40 -5.07 -12.29
N LYS A 86 -19.24 -4.04 -12.41
CA LYS A 86 -20.39 -4.00 -13.33
C LYS A 86 -20.33 -2.93 -14.41
N TYR A 87 -19.21 -2.24 -14.58
CA TYR A 87 -19.04 -1.23 -15.65
C TYR A 87 -17.78 -1.49 -16.48
N HIS A 88 -17.74 -2.60 -17.24
CA HIS A 88 -17.04 -2.66 -18.54
C HIS A 88 -17.32 -3.94 -19.36
N ASP A 89 -18.54 -4.51 -19.28
CA ASP A 89 -18.98 -5.52 -20.25
C ASP A 89 -20.24 -5.06 -21.00
N LYS A 90 -20.03 -4.05 -21.86
CA LYS A 90 -20.96 -3.64 -22.91
C LYS A 90 -20.18 -3.18 -24.14
N ASN A 91 -19.35 -4.07 -24.69
CA ASN A 91 -18.94 -4.04 -26.11
C ASN A 91 -18.02 -5.23 -26.46
N LYS A 92 -18.53 -6.45 -26.33
CA LYS A 92 -18.18 -7.50 -27.30
C LYS A 92 -19.42 -7.76 -28.12
N ARG A 93 -19.42 -7.13 -29.29
CA ARG A 93 -20.46 -7.20 -30.32
C ARG A 93 -20.70 -8.65 -30.69
N THR A 94 -21.96 -9.03 -30.66
CA THR A 94 -22.55 -9.98 -31.61
C THR A 94 -22.16 -9.55 -33.02
N GLY A 95 -21.54 -10.47 -33.76
CA GLY A 95 -21.10 -10.33 -35.14
C GLY A 95 -20.39 -11.59 -35.56
#